data_AF-A0A143ZTS1-F1
#
_entry.id   AF-A0A143ZTS1-F1
#
_cell.length_a   1.000
_cell.length_b   1.000
_cell.length_c   1.000
_cell.angle_alpha   90.00
_cell.angle_beta   90.00
_cell.angle_gamma   90.00
#
_symmetry.space_group_name_H-M   'P 1'
#
loop_
_entity.id
_entity.type
_entity.pdbx_description
1 polymer ?
#
loop_
_entity_poly.entity_id
_entity_poly.type
_entity_poly.pdbx_seq_one_letter_code
_entity_poly.pdbx_strand_id
1 'polypeptide(L)'
;MKRRKRGSKPHRMILANAMLVLMCLLTACSSGDKGESSKTTASSEAAVQSEQGSSSGQVEYTLKGTVEDSTMSTLTVAAENGQSYVFQKEGIEIKTGQSGILIGNPVAVTYCGDLDEGKTQQDVRIITIEVEDAAVSSQEATSQSSSDPDKTIQNILDKMTLEEKVGQMFIARCPEKGAVQKVKEYHLGGYILFARDFEDNTKEQVKETIQSYQKQSDIPMLIGVDEEGGTVNRISRYPAFRTAPFSSPQELYKAGGFEAIEKDTVEKCTLLHELGVNLNFAPVCDVSKDPEDFIYNRSFGKDASQTAQYVTTVVDTMKEQKIVSVLKHFPGYGDNEDTHTGIAYDNRSYDDFVQSDFIPFEAGIDSGADVVLVSHNIVKSMDDQRPASLSPRVHEILREELGFSGVIITDDLYMDGVRDFADDEQVAVMAVEAGNDLLCCTDFTVQIPAVVDAVKSGEIPEHRIDQSVIRILEMKRNFGLL
;
A
#
# COMPACT_ATOMS: atom_id res chain seq x y z
N MET A 1 -45.18 51.56 -12.93
CA MET A 1 -45.97 52.36 -11.97
C MET A 1 -45.85 51.71 -10.58
N LYS A 2 -45.24 52.41 -9.62
CA LYS A 2 -45.37 52.34 -8.14
C LYS A 2 -45.34 50.95 -7.44
N ARG A 3 -44.28 50.67 -6.64
CA ARG A 3 -44.15 50.82 -5.14
C ARG A 3 -44.73 49.61 -4.38
N ARG A 4 -44.24 49.12 -3.23
CA ARG A 4 -43.18 49.46 -2.24
C ARG A 4 -43.09 48.28 -1.24
N LYS A 5 -41.88 47.82 -0.89
CA LYS A 5 -41.14 47.99 0.40
C LYS A 5 -41.67 47.31 1.69
N ARG A 6 -40.78 46.52 2.32
CA ARG A 6 -40.22 46.54 3.72
C ARG A 6 -40.05 45.09 4.20
N GLY A 7 -38.94 44.59 4.77
CA GLY A 7 -37.70 45.16 5.29
C GLY A 7 -37.61 44.97 6.81
N SER A 8 -36.73 44.09 7.30
CA SER A 8 -35.93 44.25 8.55
C SER A 8 -34.98 43.06 8.81
N LYS A 9 -33.67 43.35 8.89
CA LYS A 9 -32.61 42.64 9.67
C LYS A 9 -32.36 43.47 10.95
N PRO A 10 -31.39 43.16 11.84
CA PRO A 10 -31.02 41.91 12.54
C PRO A 10 -30.93 42.13 14.07
N HIS A 11 -30.71 41.08 14.88
CA HIS A 11 -30.27 41.23 16.28
C HIS A 11 -28.87 40.62 16.49
N ARG A 12 -27.91 41.48 16.82
CA ARG A 12 -26.67 41.15 17.55
C ARG A 12 -26.97 41.27 19.04
N MET A 13 -26.48 40.34 19.85
CA MET A 13 -26.24 40.58 21.27
C MET A 13 -24.85 40.04 21.64
N ILE A 14 -24.05 40.94 22.19
CA ILE A 14 -22.74 40.74 22.80
C ILE A 14 -22.99 40.56 24.29
N LEU A 15 -22.34 39.59 24.94
CA LEU A 15 -21.98 39.69 26.36
C LEU A 15 -20.80 38.75 26.67
N ALA A 16 -19.75 39.35 27.19
CA ALA A 16 -18.55 38.72 27.75
C ALA A 16 -18.67 38.63 29.29
N ASN A 17 -18.01 37.64 29.89
CA ASN A 17 -17.39 37.62 31.24
C ASN A 17 -16.90 36.18 31.50
N ALA A 18 -15.61 35.87 31.55
CA ALA A 18 -14.58 36.14 32.58
C ALA A 18 -14.52 35.07 33.70
N MET A 19 -13.39 34.33 33.71
CA MET A 19 -12.59 33.76 34.83
C MET A 19 -13.28 33.17 36.08
N LEU A 20 -12.95 31.91 36.42
CA LEU A 20 -12.33 31.62 37.72
C LEU A 20 -11.57 30.27 37.74
N VAL A 21 -10.37 30.34 38.32
CA VAL A 21 -9.42 29.28 38.70
C VAL A 21 -9.92 28.53 39.95
N LEU A 22 -9.68 27.21 40.05
CA LEU A 22 -9.45 26.59 41.36
C LEU A 22 -8.46 25.42 41.26
N MET A 23 -7.40 25.53 42.06
CA MET A 23 -6.32 24.55 42.25
C MET A 23 -6.38 24.05 43.70
N CYS A 24 -5.92 22.81 43.90
CA CYS A 24 -5.45 22.18 45.15
C CYS A 24 -6.48 21.80 46.24
N LEU A 25 -6.51 20.50 46.61
CA LEU A 25 -5.88 20.05 47.87
C LEU A 25 -5.74 18.52 47.92
N LEU A 26 -4.49 18.10 48.11
CA LEU A 26 -4.03 16.78 48.57
C LEU A 26 -4.31 16.59 50.08
N THR A 27 -4.24 15.32 50.48
CA THR A 27 -3.95 14.71 51.80
C THR A 27 -5.13 14.04 52.51
N ALA A 28 -4.99 12.89 53.19
CA ALA A 28 -4.01 11.81 53.25
C ALA A 28 -4.53 10.78 54.28
N CYS A 29 -3.89 9.60 54.31
CA CYS A 29 -3.83 8.62 55.42
C CYS A 29 -5.06 7.71 55.60
N SER A 30 -4.94 6.44 55.96
CA SER A 30 -3.83 5.47 56.18
C SER A 30 -4.55 4.12 56.36
N SER A 31 -4.04 2.93 56.01
CA SER A 31 -3.03 2.09 56.68
C SER A 31 -3.40 0.66 56.24
N GLY A 32 -2.54 -0.30 55.91
CA GLY A 32 -1.16 -0.58 56.28
C GLY A 32 -1.08 -2.04 56.76
N ASP A 33 -0.28 -2.88 56.10
CA ASP A 33 0.50 -4.01 56.68
C ASP A 33 1.31 -4.64 55.53
N LYS A 34 2.62 -4.39 55.39
CA LYS A 34 3.81 -4.99 56.03
C LYS A 34 4.00 -6.50 55.78
N GLY A 35 5.09 -6.77 55.06
CA GLY A 35 5.82 -8.03 55.01
C GLY A 35 7.21 -7.79 54.42
N GLU A 36 8.19 -7.51 55.28
CA GLU A 36 9.62 -7.35 54.95
C GLU A 36 10.27 -8.69 54.61
N SER A 37 11.23 -8.69 53.68
CA SER A 37 12.38 -9.59 53.71
C SER A 37 13.53 -9.12 52.80
N SER A 38 14.64 -8.75 53.47
CA SER A 38 16.04 -8.99 53.08
C SER A 38 16.72 -8.14 51.98
N LYS A 39 17.64 -7.30 52.46
CA LYS A 39 18.73 -6.64 51.75
C LYS A 39 19.71 -7.64 51.13
N THR A 40 20.15 -7.37 49.90
CA THR A 40 21.58 -7.46 49.52
C THR A 40 21.86 -6.53 48.35
N THR A 41 22.63 -5.47 48.61
CA THR A 41 23.31 -4.65 47.62
C THR A 41 24.54 -5.40 47.10
N ALA A 42 24.61 -5.62 45.78
CA ALA A 42 25.84 -5.90 45.06
C ALA A 42 25.74 -5.28 43.67
N SER A 43 26.66 -4.36 43.41
CA SER A 43 26.98 -3.77 42.11
C SER A 43 27.67 -4.80 41.20
N SER A 44 27.35 -4.77 39.90
CA SER A 44 28.21 -5.23 38.80
C SER A 44 27.73 -4.53 37.51
N GLU A 45 28.41 -3.47 37.06
CA GLU A 45 29.28 -3.44 35.87
C GLU A 45 28.50 -3.67 34.56
N ALA A 46 28.08 -2.64 33.82
CA ALA A 46 28.83 -1.69 32.96
C ALA A 46 28.61 -2.04 31.47
N ALA A 47 27.81 -1.22 30.79
CA ALA A 47 27.69 -1.19 29.34
C ALA A 47 28.96 -0.57 28.74
N VAL A 48 29.46 -1.11 27.62
CA VAL A 48 30.64 -0.58 26.95
C VAL A 48 30.23 0.65 26.13
N GLN A 49 30.26 1.82 26.76
CA GLN A 49 30.29 3.12 26.10
C GLN A 49 31.76 3.48 25.82
N SER A 50 32.12 3.77 24.57
CA SER A 50 33.45 4.29 24.26
C SER A 50 33.39 5.82 24.19
N GLU A 51 33.91 6.49 25.21
CA GLU A 51 34.13 7.95 25.19
C GLU A 51 35.26 8.30 24.21
N GLN A 52 35.01 9.19 23.26
CA GLN A 52 36.07 9.88 22.53
C GLN A 52 36.00 11.38 22.82
N GLY A 53 37.11 11.93 23.33
CA GLY A 53 37.21 13.36 23.66
C GLY A 53 37.39 14.22 22.42
N SER A 54 36.47 15.16 22.21
CA SER A 54 36.50 16.19 21.17
C SER A 54 36.31 17.58 21.78
N SER A 55 36.94 18.59 21.18
CA SER A 55 37.32 19.89 21.73
C SER A 55 36.20 20.92 21.97
N SER A 56 34.99 20.50 22.29
CA SER A 56 33.84 21.41 22.50
C SER A 56 32.90 21.01 23.64
N GLY A 57 33.41 20.48 24.76
CA GLY A 57 32.68 20.43 26.05
C GLY A 57 31.32 19.73 26.09
N GLN A 58 30.91 19.03 25.03
CA GLN A 58 29.74 18.15 24.97
C GLN A 58 30.25 16.73 24.80
N VAL A 59 29.73 15.80 25.61
CA VAL A 59 30.10 14.39 25.55
C VAL A 59 29.43 13.78 24.32
N GLU A 60 30.25 13.22 23.43
CA GLU A 60 29.80 12.51 22.23
C GLU A 60 29.70 11.02 22.55
N TYR A 61 28.59 10.40 22.12
CA TYR A 61 28.33 8.98 22.26
C TYR A 61 28.23 8.35 20.87
N THR A 62 28.65 7.09 20.74
CA THR A 62 28.45 6.31 19.51
C THR A 62 27.61 5.09 19.81
N LEU A 63 26.46 4.98 19.15
CA LEU A 63 25.62 3.78 19.15
C LEU A 63 25.98 2.94 17.92
N LYS A 64 26.35 1.68 18.15
CA LYS A 64 26.58 0.70 17.08
C LYS A 64 25.42 -0.27 17.00
N GLY A 65 25.08 -0.67 15.78
CA GLY A 65 23.99 -1.59 15.51
C GLY A 65 23.89 -1.95 14.04
N THR A 66 22.72 -2.42 13.66
CA THR A 66 22.34 -2.65 12.26
C THR A 66 21.16 -1.79 11.89
N VAL A 67 21.11 -1.34 10.63
CA VAL A 67 19.93 -0.65 10.10
C VAL A 67 18.75 -1.62 10.14
N GLU A 68 17.70 -1.26 10.86
CA GLU A 68 16.45 -2.03 10.93
C GLU A 68 15.43 -1.49 9.93
N ASP A 69 15.39 -0.17 9.75
CA ASP A 69 14.55 0.53 8.77
C ASP A 69 15.14 1.91 8.44
N SER A 70 14.81 2.49 7.29
CA SER A 70 15.24 3.84 6.89
C SER A 70 14.24 4.47 5.92
N THR A 71 13.66 5.62 6.30
CA THR A 71 12.76 6.42 5.44
C THR A 71 13.52 7.58 4.80
N MET A 72 12.85 8.66 4.34
CA MET A 72 13.50 9.91 3.93
C MET A 72 13.91 10.80 5.11
N SER A 73 13.19 10.76 6.23
CA SER A 73 13.44 11.61 7.41
C SER A 73 13.96 10.84 8.62
N THR A 74 13.83 9.52 8.67
CA THR A 74 14.22 8.69 9.83
C THR A 74 15.16 7.53 9.48
N LEU A 75 15.90 7.09 10.49
CA LEU A 75 16.72 5.87 10.50
C LEU A 75 16.43 5.09 11.79
N THR A 76 16.03 3.83 11.66
CA THR A 76 15.84 2.92 12.79
C THR A 76 17.06 2.01 12.93
N VAL A 77 17.66 2.00 14.11
CA VAL A 77 18.87 1.22 14.41
C VAL A 77 18.54 0.18 15.48
N ALA A 78 18.67 -1.10 15.12
CA ALA A 78 18.74 -2.19 16.08
C ALA A 78 20.14 -2.20 16.70
N ALA A 79 20.26 -1.68 17.91
CA ALA A 79 21.54 -1.53 18.58
C ALA A 79 22.06 -2.87 19.14
N GLU A 80 23.38 -2.95 19.33
CA GLU A 80 24.05 -4.14 19.90
C GLU A 80 23.57 -4.50 21.33
N ASN A 81 22.93 -3.56 22.03
CA ASN A 81 22.33 -3.78 23.34
C ASN A 81 20.95 -4.47 23.28
N GLY A 82 20.44 -4.77 22.08
CA GLY A 82 19.16 -5.44 21.84
C GLY A 82 17.94 -4.52 21.86
N GLN A 83 18.13 -3.20 21.88
CA GLN A 83 17.06 -2.19 21.77
C GLN A 83 17.08 -1.54 20.38
N SER A 84 15.90 -1.08 19.93
CA SER A 84 15.75 -0.32 18.68
C SER A 84 15.58 1.17 18.98
N TYR A 85 16.28 2.01 18.22
CA TYR A 85 16.23 3.47 18.36
C TYR A 85 15.94 4.12 17.01
N VAL A 86 14.95 5.03 16.96
CA VAL A 86 14.66 5.83 15.75
C VAL A 86 15.32 7.20 15.85
N PHE A 87 16.08 7.54 14.83
CA PHE A 87 16.86 8.77 14.68
C PHE A 87 16.32 9.63 13.53
N GLN A 88 16.24 10.94 13.70
CA GLN A 88 15.91 11.89 12.63
C GLN A 88 17.17 12.18 11.81
N LYS A 89 17.12 12.05 10.48
CA LYS A 89 18.28 12.22 9.58
C LYS A 89 18.29 13.51 8.75
N GLU A 90 17.32 14.39 8.96
CA GLU A 90 17.25 15.67 8.24
C GLU A 90 18.47 16.56 8.53
N GLY A 91 19.16 17.00 7.47
CA GLY A 91 20.30 17.92 7.57
C GLY A 91 21.58 17.33 8.16
N ILE A 92 21.67 16.01 8.30
CA ILE A 92 22.82 15.30 8.88
C ILE A 92 23.70 14.72 7.77
N GLU A 93 25.02 14.78 7.97
CA GLU A 93 25.98 14.14 7.07
C GLU A 93 25.96 12.61 7.30
N ILE A 94 25.52 11.88 6.27
CA ILE A 94 25.49 10.41 6.25
C ILE A 94 26.61 9.91 5.35
N LYS A 95 27.51 9.11 5.91
CA LYS A 95 28.55 8.42 5.15
C LYS A 95 28.10 6.99 4.90
N THR A 96 28.01 6.59 3.64
CA THR A 96 27.60 5.23 3.26
C THR A 96 28.72 4.50 2.52
N GLY A 97 28.71 3.18 2.59
CA GLY A 97 29.40 2.30 1.65
C GLY A 97 28.87 2.42 0.22
N GLN A 98 29.29 1.51 -0.66
CA GLN A 98 28.89 1.51 -2.08
C GLN A 98 27.40 1.26 -2.27
N SER A 99 26.75 0.57 -1.33
CA SER A 99 25.36 0.12 -1.45
C SER A 99 24.33 1.09 -0.83
N GLY A 100 24.78 2.23 -0.29
CA GLY A 100 23.89 3.17 0.42
C GLY A 100 23.44 2.66 1.79
N ILE A 101 22.25 3.09 2.23
CA ILE A 101 21.62 2.63 3.48
C ILE A 101 20.68 1.47 3.12
N LEU A 102 21.06 0.24 3.48
CA LEU A 102 20.22 -0.95 3.33
C LEU A 102 19.94 -1.55 4.70
N ILE A 103 18.76 -2.17 4.84
CA ILE A 103 18.42 -2.95 6.03
C ILE A 103 19.49 -4.05 6.24
N GLY A 104 19.95 -4.19 7.47
CA GLY A 104 21.01 -5.13 7.86
C GLY A 104 22.43 -4.59 7.73
N ASN A 105 22.65 -3.43 7.11
CA ASN A 105 23.99 -2.82 7.07
C ASN A 105 24.45 -2.43 8.49
N PRO A 106 25.72 -2.70 8.86
CA PRO A 106 26.30 -2.15 10.08
C PRO A 106 26.22 -0.62 10.07
N VAL A 107 25.79 -0.05 11.18
CA VAL A 107 25.65 1.41 11.33
C VAL A 107 26.22 1.87 12.67
N ALA A 108 26.93 2.99 12.62
CA ALA A 108 27.39 3.75 13.78
C ALA A 108 26.76 5.15 13.76
N VAL A 109 25.95 5.46 14.77
CA VAL A 109 25.35 6.78 14.97
C VAL A 109 26.11 7.50 16.07
N THR A 110 26.74 8.63 15.75
CA THR A 110 27.40 9.48 16.75
C THR A 110 26.48 10.63 17.11
N TYR A 111 26.23 10.86 18.41
CA TYR A 111 25.24 11.82 18.90
C TYR A 111 25.67 12.48 20.22
N CYS A 112 25.02 13.61 20.54
CA CYS A 112 25.11 14.28 21.83
C CYS A 112 23.74 14.24 22.53
N GLY A 113 23.73 13.82 23.80
CA GLY A 113 22.53 13.71 24.64
C GLY A 113 22.38 12.29 25.20
N ASP A 114 21.34 12.08 26.02
CA ASP A 114 21.00 10.77 26.58
C ASP A 114 19.91 10.11 25.72
N LEU A 115 20.10 8.83 25.38
CA LEU A 115 19.03 8.04 24.75
C LEU A 115 17.97 7.67 25.79
N ASP A 116 16.70 7.75 25.41
CA ASP A 116 15.56 7.37 26.25
C ASP A 116 15.06 5.99 25.81
N GLU A 117 15.30 4.98 26.66
CA GLU A 117 14.94 3.58 26.41
C GLU A 117 13.42 3.34 26.27
N GLY A 118 12.58 4.35 26.59
CA GLY A 118 11.12 4.27 26.47
C GLY A 118 10.52 5.04 25.29
N LYS A 119 11.33 5.70 24.47
CA LYS A 119 10.83 6.49 23.32
C LYS A 119 11.18 5.82 21.99
N THR A 120 10.17 5.69 21.14
CA THR A 120 10.35 5.21 19.76
C THR A 120 11.30 6.14 18.99
N GLN A 121 11.16 7.47 19.15
CA GLN A 121 11.98 8.48 18.49
C GLN A 121 12.85 9.25 19.48
N GLN A 122 14.15 9.35 19.16
CA GLN A 122 15.16 9.97 20.01
C GLN A 122 15.27 11.47 19.74
N ASP A 123 15.27 12.27 20.81
CA ASP A 123 15.49 13.72 20.78
C ASP A 123 16.95 14.00 21.15
N VAL A 124 17.85 13.48 20.31
CA VAL A 124 19.30 13.67 20.44
C VAL A 124 19.86 14.37 19.22
N ARG A 125 20.91 15.17 19.42
CA ARG A 125 21.59 15.82 18.31
C ARG A 125 22.54 14.84 17.66
N ILE A 126 22.25 14.43 16.44
CA ILE A 126 23.13 13.56 15.66
C ILE A 126 24.27 14.38 15.06
N ILE A 127 25.47 13.84 15.15
CA ILE A 127 26.70 14.41 14.60
C ILE A 127 26.99 13.77 13.25
N THR A 128 27.04 12.43 13.21
CA THR A 128 27.28 11.65 11.99
C THR A 128 26.54 10.32 12.04
N ILE A 129 26.22 9.80 10.85
CA ILE A 129 25.76 8.44 10.64
C ILE A 129 26.74 7.78 9.67
N GLU A 130 27.35 6.68 10.06
CA GLU A 130 28.27 5.91 9.21
C GLU A 130 27.67 4.52 8.99
N VAL A 131 27.33 4.20 7.73
CA VAL A 131 26.78 2.91 7.30
C VAL A 131 27.80 2.18 6.46
N GLU A 132 28.26 1.02 6.92
CA GLU A 132 29.21 0.18 6.20
C GLU A 132 28.47 -0.87 5.36
N ASP A 133 29.05 -1.28 4.22
CA ASP A 133 28.53 -2.44 3.50
C ASP A 133 28.75 -3.69 4.36
N ALA A 134 27.71 -4.49 4.55
CA ALA A 134 27.84 -5.74 5.31
C ALA A 134 28.91 -6.63 4.68
N ALA A 135 29.96 -6.95 5.43
CA ALA A 135 31.01 -7.84 4.96
C ALA A 135 30.41 -9.22 4.65
N VAL A 136 30.51 -9.66 3.40
CA VAL A 136 30.18 -11.02 2.98
C VAL A 136 31.20 -11.97 3.62
N SER A 137 30.94 -12.39 4.85
CA SER A 137 31.75 -13.37 5.55
C SER A 137 31.55 -14.74 4.92
N SER A 138 32.46 -15.10 4.02
CA SER A 138 32.65 -16.48 3.57
C SER A 138 33.17 -17.32 4.73
N GLN A 139 32.27 -18.04 5.41
CA GLN A 139 32.64 -19.21 6.21
C GLN A 139 31.81 -20.42 5.79
N GLU A 140 32.53 -21.44 5.34
CA GLU A 140 32.01 -22.74 4.93
C GLU A 140 31.33 -23.47 6.09
N ALA A 141 30.10 -23.90 5.80
CA ALA A 141 29.42 -25.11 6.27
C ALA A 141 29.63 -25.56 7.73
N THR A 142 28.60 -25.35 8.55
CA THR A 142 27.97 -26.47 9.25
C THR A 142 26.46 -26.27 9.32
N SER A 143 25.76 -27.33 8.96
CA SER A 143 24.33 -27.43 8.73
C SER A 143 23.47 -27.05 9.94
N GLN A 144 22.73 -25.94 9.82
CA GLN A 144 21.34 -25.82 10.29
C GLN A 144 20.59 -24.88 9.34
N SER A 145 19.61 -25.42 8.61
CA SER A 145 18.72 -24.64 7.75
C SER A 145 17.83 -23.75 8.61
N SER A 146 18.24 -22.51 8.80
CA SER A 146 17.31 -21.41 9.04
C SER A 146 17.12 -20.73 7.69
N SER A 147 16.01 -21.04 7.02
CA SER A 147 15.57 -20.35 5.81
C SER A 147 15.12 -18.95 6.22
N ASP A 148 16.06 -18.02 6.19
CA ASP A 148 15.73 -16.59 6.22
C ASP A 148 14.81 -16.30 5.01
N PRO A 149 13.53 -15.95 5.24
CA PRO A 149 12.56 -15.73 4.18
C PRO A 149 13.00 -14.61 3.22
N ASP A 150 13.74 -13.62 3.72
CA ASP A 150 14.12 -12.43 2.95
C ASP A 150 15.29 -12.76 2.02
N LYS A 151 16.19 -13.65 2.45
CA LYS A 151 17.18 -14.26 1.55
C LYS A 151 16.52 -15.03 0.42
N THR A 152 15.28 -15.50 0.55
CA THR A 152 14.62 -16.26 -0.52
C THR A 152 14.07 -15.35 -1.62
N ILE A 153 13.46 -14.22 -1.27
CA ILE A 153 12.96 -13.25 -2.27
C ILE A 153 14.13 -12.58 -3.00
N GLN A 154 15.15 -12.14 -2.27
CA GLN A 154 16.34 -11.54 -2.89
C GLN A 154 17.03 -12.54 -3.84
N ASN A 155 17.13 -13.82 -3.46
CA ASN A 155 17.69 -14.86 -4.33
C ASN A 155 16.85 -15.12 -5.60
N ILE A 156 15.54 -14.88 -5.57
CA ILE A 156 14.70 -14.94 -6.77
C ILE A 156 15.01 -13.72 -7.64
N LEU A 157 14.97 -12.52 -7.06
CA LEU A 157 15.22 -11.25 -7.76
C LEU A 157 16.58 -11.22 -8.44
N ASP A 158 17.65 -11.63 -7.75
CA ASP A 158 19.03 -11.63 -8.25
C ASP A 158 19.23 -12.56 -9.46
N LYS A 159 18.34 -13.53 -9.64
CA LYS A 159 18.36 -14.48 -10.76
C LYS A 159 17.51 -14.01 -11.94
N MET A 160 16.66 -13.02 -11.74
CA MET A 160 15.80 -12.49 -12.80
C MET A 160 16.61 -11.56 -13.71
N THR A 161 16.44 -11.76 -15.01
CA THR A 161 16.81 -10.79 -16.04
C THR A 161 15.98 -9.51 -15.90
N LEU A 162 16.45 -8.41 -16.49
CA LEU A 162 15.68 -7.16 -16.51
C LEU A 162 14.30 -7.35 -17.14
N GLU A 163 14.22 -8.09 -18.24
CA GLU A 163 12.97 -8.39 -18.94
C GLU A 163 12.00 -9.20 -18.05
N GLU A 164 12.50 -10.14 -17.26
CA GLU A 164 11.70 -10.88 -16.27
C GLU A 164 11.21 -9.97 -15.13
N LYS A 165 12.08 -9.09 -14.62
CA LYS A 165 11.73 -8.12 -13.58
C LYS A 165 10.63 -7.18 -14.05
N VAL A 166 10.81 -6.58 -15.23
CA VAL A 166 9.80 -5.70 -15.83
C VAL A 166 8.53 -6.49 -16.13
N GLY A 167 8.62 -7.69 -16.71
CA GLY A 167 7.45 -8.55 -16.98
C GLY A 167 6.60 -8.83 -15.73
N GLN A 168 7.24 -9.04 -14.57
CA GLN A 168 6.53 -9.23 -13.29
C GLN A 168 5.72 -8.02 -12.84
N MET A 169 6.05 -6.82 -13.33
CA MET A 169 5.31 -5.59 -13.03
C MET A 169 4.01 -5.45 -13.85
N PHE A 170 3.66 -6.39 -14.72
CA PHE A 170 2.50 -6.27 -15.60
C PHE A 170 1.42 -7.30 -15.27
N ILE A 171 0.20 -6.80 -15.03
CA ILE A 171 -1.03 -7.60 -15.08
C ILE A 171 -1.80 -7.24 -16.34
N ALA A 172 -1.64 -8.08 -17.35
CA ALA A 172 -2.21 -7.82 -18.65
C ALA A 172 -3.70 -8.21 -18.69
N ARG A 173 -4.51 -7.48 -19.45
CA ARG A 173 -5.81 -7.98 -19.89
C ARG A 173 -5.58 -9.25 -20.70
N CYS A 174 -6.24 -10.34 -20.30
CA CYS A 174 -6.05 -11.63 -20.98
C CYS A 174 -6.36 -11.49 -22.48
N PRO A 175 -5.38 -11.77 -23.36
CA PRO A 175 -5.54 -11.57 -24.80
C PRO A 175 -6.36 -12.71 -25.39
N GLU A 176 -7.29 -12.39 -26.30
CA GLU A 176 -8.15 -13.38 -26.95
C GLU A 176 -7.38 -14.43 -27.77
N LYS A 177 -6.17 -14.09 -28.19
CA LYS A 177 -5.29 -14.97 -28.97
C LYS A 177 -3.88 -14.98 -28.39
N GLY A 178 -3.35 -16.20 -28.28
CA GLY A 178 -1.98 -16.44 -27.88
C GLY A 178 -1.71 -16.21 -26.39
N ALA A 179 -2.73 -16.22 -25.53
CA ALA A 179 -2.58 -15.97 -24.09
C ALA A 179 -1.52 -16.86 -23.45
N VAL A 180 -1.52 -18.15 -23.74
CA VAL A 180 -0.53 -19.10 -23.20
C VAL A 180 0.89 -18.75 -23.64
N GLN A 181 1.08 -18.46 -24.93
CA GLN A 181 2.40 -18.13 -25.49
C GLN A 181 2.96 -16.83 -24.92
N LYS A 182 2.10 -15.82 -24.76
CA LYS A 182 2.49 -14.48 -24.29
C LYS A 182 2.91 -14.44 -22.83
N VAL A 183 2.42 -15.36 -21.98
CA VAL A 183 2.91 -15.49 -20.59
C VAL A 183 4.43 -15.67 -20.58
N LYS A 184 4.93 -16.63 -21.39
CA LYS A 184 6.35 -16.94 -21.44
C LYS A 184 7.15 -15.89 -22.21
N GLU A 185 6.58 -15.33 -23.27
CA GLU A 185 7.25 -14.33 -24.11
C GLU A 185 7.53 -13.02 -23.36
N TYR A 186 6.62 -12.61 -22.47
CA TYR A 186 6.70 -11.33 -21.74
C TYR A 186 6.91 -11.50 -20.23
N HIS A 187 7.11 -12.72 -19.74
CA HIS A 187 7.35 -13.03 -18.32
C HIS A 187 6.30 -12.41 -17.37
N LEU A 188 5.03 -12.43 -17.79
CA LEU A 188 3.97 -11.63 -17.18
C LEU A 188 3.77 -11.93 -15.68
N GLY A 189 3.61 -10.87 -14.89
CA GLY A 189 3.25 -10.95 -13.48
C GLY A 189 1.86 -11.53 -13.26
N GLY A 190 0.93 -11.28 -14.19
CA GLY A 190 -0.43 -11.79 -14.12
C GLY A 190 -1.31 -11.52 -15.35
N TYR A 191 -2.53 -12.05 -15.28
CA TYR A 191 -3.64 -11.67 -16.17
C TYR A 191 -4.84 -11.17 -15.36
N ILE A 192 -5.53 -10.16 -15.87
CA ILE A 192 -6.90 -9.81 -15.46
C ILE A 192 -7.89 -10.37 -16.49
N LEU A 193 -8.91 -11.08 -15.98
CA LEU A 193 -9.96 -11.73 -16.76
C LEU A 193 -11.24 -10.88 -16.76
N PHE A 194 -11.93 -10.88 -17.89
CA PHE A 194 -13.20 -10.18 -18.12
C PHE A 194 -14.32 -11.17 -18.39
N ALA A 195 -15.56 -10.65 -18.45
CA ALA A 195 -16.75 -11.48 -18.67
C ALA A 195 -16.63 -12.43 -19.88
N ARG A 196 -16.02 -11.97 -20.99
CA ARG A 196 -15.79 -12.79 -22.19
C ARG A 196 -14.97 -14.07 -21.91
N ASP A 197 -14.11 -14.05 -20.90
CA ASP A 197 -13.22 -15.18 -20.58
C ASP A 197 -13.96 -16.29 -19.81
N PHE A 198 -15.20 -16.01 -19.36
CA PHE A 198 -16.10 -16.95 -18.69
C PHE A 198 -17.33 -17.32 -19.53
N GLU A 199 -17.66 -16.51 -20.54
CA GLU A 199 -18.81 -16.74 -21.43
C GLU A 199 -18.74 -18.11 -22.10
N ASP A 200 -19.86 -18.83 -22.11
CA ASP A 200 -20.00 -20.18 -22.70
C ASP A 200 -18.99 -21.25 -22.21
N ASN A 201 -18.35 -21.02 -21.07
CA ASN A 201 -17.43 -21.97 -20.44
C ASN A 201 -18.00 -22.58 -19.14
N THR A 202 -17.60 -23.82 -18.84
CA THR A 202 -17.82 -24.42 -17.51
C THR A 202 -16.72 -24.04 -16.53
N LYS A 203 -16.95 -24.27 -15.23
CA LYS A 203 -15.93 -24.08 -14.19
C LYS A 203 -14.64 -24.86 -14.50
N GLU A 204 -14.77 -26.09 -14.99
CA GLU A 204 -13.63 -26.95 -15.35
C GLU A 204 -12.84 -26.37 -16.52
N GLN A 205 -13.52 -25.88 -17.58
CA GLN A 205 -12.84 -25.29 -18.75
C GLN A 205 -12.07 -24.02 -18.39
N VAL A 206 -12.66 -23.16 -17.56
CA VAL A 206 -11.98 -21.96 -17.04
C VAL A 206 -10.76 -22.34 -16.20
N LYS A 207 -10.91 -23.30 -15.29
CA LYS A 207 -9.82 -23.80 -14.46
C LYS A 207 -8.67 -24.40 -15.28
N GLU A 208 -8.97 -25.22 -16.26
CA GLU A 208 -7.97 -25.80 -17.18
C GLU A 208 -7.25 -24.72 -17.98
N THR A 209 -7.98 -23.69 -18.41
CA THR A 209 -7.44 -22.54 -19.12
C THR A 209 -6.49 -21.74 -18.24
N ILE A 210 -6.88 -21.39 -17.01
CA ILE A 210 -6.01 -20.69 -16.05
C ILE A 210 -4.77 -21.53 -15.71
N GLN A 211 -4.92 -22.84 -15.50
CA GLN A 211 -3.79 -23.74 -15.30
C GLN A 211 -2.84 -23.79 -16.50
N SER A 212 -3.34 -23.59 -17.72
CA SER A 212 -2.49 -23.53 -18.91
C SER A 212 -1.58 -22.30 -18.91
N TYR A 213 -2.05 -21.16 -18.37
CA TYR A 213 -1.23 -19.96 -18.17
C TYR A 213 -0.17 -20.19 -17.10
N GLN A 214 -0.58 -20.69 -15.93
CA GLN A 214 0.33 -20.96 -14.81
C GLN A 214 1.47 -21.90 -15.21
N LYS A 215 1.22 -22.92 -16.05
CA LYS A 215 2.25 -23.84 -16.56
C LYS A 215 3.32 -23.21 -17.45
N GLN A 216 3.09 -22.01 -17.98
CA GLN A 216 4.07 -21.29 -18.79
C GLN A 216 4.89 -20.28 -18.00
N SER A 217 4.51 -20.00 -16.76
CA SER A 217 5.18 -19.03 -15.90
C SER A 217 6.09 -19.73 -14.91
N ASP A 218 7.34 -19.28 -14.80
CA ASP A 218 8.28 -19.79 -13.80
C ASP A 218 7.95 -19.26 -12.40
N ILE A 219 7.42 -18.04 -12.32
CA ILE A 219 6.89 -17.42 -11.11
C ILE A 219 5.35 -17.43 -11.21
N PRO A 220 4.61 -18.06 -10.29
CA PRO A 220 3.16 -18.16 -10.39
C PRO A 220 2.47 -16.80 -10.59
N MET A 221 1.51 -16.78 -11.50
CA MET A 221 0.82 -15.58 -11.96
C MET A 221 -0.26 -15.13 -10.98
N LEU A 222 -0.45 -13.82 -10.90
CA LEU A 222 -1.69 -13.23 -10.40
C LEU A 222 -2.79 -13.42 -11.46
N ILE A 223 -3.92 -13.97 -11.07
CA ILE A 223 -5.09 -14.15 -11.92
C ILE A 223 -6.20 -13.33 -11.28
N GLY A 224 -6.47 -12.19 -11.90
CA GLY A 224 -7.37 -11.13 -11.42
C GLY A 224 -8.74 -11.15 -12.08
N VAL A 225 -9.73 -10.58 -11.39
CA VAL A 225 -11.08 -10.30 -11.94
C VAL A 225 -11.73 -9.13 -11.17
N ASP A 226 -12.67 -8.42 -11.79
CA ASP A 226 -13.60 -7.51 -11.10
C ASP A 226 -14.90 -8.22 -10.69
N GLU A 227 -14.88 -9.05 -9.65
CA GLU A 227 -16.10 -9.62 -9.09
C GLU A 227 -16.55 -8.80 -7.88
N GLU A 228 -16.99 -7.55 -8.12
CA GLU A 228 -17.42 -6.63 -7.05
C GLU A 228 -18.77 -7.06 -6.47
N GLY A 229 -19.73 -7.37 -7.35
CA GLY A 229 -21.15 -7.49 -7.06
C GLY A 229 -21.96 -6.36 -7.72
N GLY A 230 -23.28 -6.52 -7.75
CA GLY A 230 -24.20 -5.54 -8.35
C GLY A 230 -23.99 -5.38 -9.85
N THR A 231 -23.62 -4.18 -10.30
CA THR A 231 -23.42 -3.89 -11.74
C THR A 231 -22.11 -4.43 -12.29
N VAL A 232 -21.15 -4.77 -11.44
CA VAL A 232 -19.84 -5.31 -11.85
C VAL A 232 -19.70 -6.75 -11.36
N ASN A 233 -20.14 -7.66 -12.22
CA ASN A 233 -19.98 -9.10 -12.09
C ASN A 233 -19.40 -9.62 -13.40
N ARG A 234 -18.22 -10.24 -13.39
CA ARG A 234 -17.62 -10.86 -14.59
C ARG A 234 -17.96 -12.35 -14.66
N ILE A 235 -18.07 -13.03 -13.53
CA ILE A 235 -18.20 -14.49 -13.42
C ILE A 235 -19.64 -14.88 -13.08
N SER A 236 -20.15 -14.43 -11.93
CA SER A 236 -21.44 -14.87 -11.37
C SER A 236 -22.65 -14.49 -12.21
N ARG A 237 -22.46 -13.60 -13.19
CA ARG A 237 -23.49 -13.25 -14.18
C ARG A 237 -23.89 -14.43 -15.08
N TYR A 238 -23.02 -15.42 -15.22
CA TYR A 238 -23.24 -16.57 -16.09
C TYR A 238 -23.81 -17.75 -15.28
N PRO A 239 -24.94 -18.37 -15.71
CA PRO A 239 -25.58 -19.47 -14.99
C PRO A 239 -24.70 -20.70 -14.73
N ALA A 240 -23.62 -20.87 -15.50
CA ALA A 240 -22.66 -21.95 -15.32
C ALA A 240 -21.84 -21.85 -14.01
N PHE A 241 -21.73 -20.64 -13.43
CA PHE A 241 -20.91 -20.37 -12.26
C PHE A 241 -21.76 -20.10 -11.01
N ARG A 242 -22.89 -19.41 -11.17
CA ARG A 242 -23.84 -19.11 -10.09
C ARG A 242 -25.27 -18.96 -10.63
N THR A 243 -26.27 -19.27 -9.81
CA THR A 243 -27.69 -19.19 -10.20
C THR A 243 -28.21 -17.76 -10.37
N ALA A 244 -27.58 -16.81 -9.69
CA ALA A 244 -27.81 -15.38 -9.84
C ALA A 244 -26.46 -14.63 -9.67
N PRO A 245 -26.30 -13.44 -10.26
CA PRO A 245 -25.12 -12.60 -10.00
C PRO A 245 -25.01 -12.22 -8.51
N PHE A 246 -23.81 -11.91 -8.02
CA PHE A 246 -23.66 -11.36 -6.69
C PHE A 246 -24.36 -9.99 -6.58
N SER A 247 -25.02 -9.76 -5.46
CA SER A 247 -25.76 -8.52 -5.17
C SER A 247 -24.81 -7.35 -4.94
N SER A 248 -25.30 -6.12 -5.07
CA SER A 248 -24.48 -4.94 -4.74
C SER A 248 -24.23 -4.87 -3.23
N PRO A 249 -23.16 -4.20 -2.77
CA PRO A 249 -22.90 -4.04 -1.34
C PRO A 249 -24.04 -3.28 -0.63
N GLN A 250 -24.76 -2.40 -1.33
CA GLN A 250 -25.97 -1.73 -0.83
C GLN A 250 -27.12 -2.71 -0.58
N GLU A 251 -27.37 -3.63 -1.53
CA GLU A 251 -28.42 -4.64 -1.43
C GLU A 251 -28.13 -5.64 -0.30
N LEU A 252 -26.88 -6.10 -0.20
CA LEU A 252 -26.42 -7.01 0.85
C LEU A 252 -26.61 -6.39 2.24
N TYR A 253 -26.14 -5.16 2.42
CA TYR A 253 -26.28 -4.46 3.69
C TYR A 253 -27.73 -4.24 4.08
N LYS A 254 -28.58 -3.89 3.11
CA LYS A 254 -30.03 -3.74 3.34
C LYS A 254 -30.68 -5.07 3.73
N ALA A 255 -30.21 -6.18 3.17
CA ALA A 255 -30.78 -7.51 3.42
C ALA A 255 -30.37 -8.09 4.77
N GLY A 256 -29.13 -7.88 5.22
CA GLY A 256 -28.63 -8.52 6.45
C GLY A 256 -27.41 -7.85 7.10
N GLY A 257 -27.16 -6.56 6.82
CA GLY A 257 -26.06 -5.82 7.44
C GLY A 257 -24.68 -6.36 7.03
N PHE A 258 -23.69 -6.19 7.91
CA PHE A 258 -22.33 -6.65 7.67
C PHE A 258 -22.19 -8.18 7.62
N GLU A 259 -23.02 -8.93 8.35
CA GLU A 259 -23.03 -10.40 8.28
C GLU A 259 -23.37 -10.92 6.87
N ALA A 260 -24.29 -10.25 6.17
CA ALA A 260 -24.60 -10.58 4.79
C ALA A 260 -23.43 -10.27 3.83
N ILE A 261 -22.65 -9.22 4.10
CA ILE A 261 -21.48 -8.84 3.30
C ILE A 261 -20.34 -9.84 3.51
N GLU A 262 -20.06 -10.22 4.75
CA GLU A 262 -19.06 -11.23 5.09
C GLU A 262 -19.39 -12.56 4.40
N LYS A 263 -20.63 -13.03 4.53
CA LYS A 263 -21.09 -14.27 3.90
C LYS A 263 -21.01 -14.23 2.37
N ASP A 264 -21.39 -13.11 1.74
CA ASP A 264 -21.24 -12.91 0.29
C ASP A 264 -19.76 -12.98 -0.11
N THR A 265 -18.90 -12.33 0.67
CA THR A 265 -17.45 -12.30 0.41
C THR A 265 -16.83 -13.69 0.53
N VAL A 266 -17.24 -14.51 1.51
CA VAL A 266 -16.82 -15.92 1.61
C VAL A 266 -17.27 -16.75 0.41
N GLU A 267 -18.55 -16.62 -0.01
CA GLU A 267 -19.08 -17.33 -1.18
C GLU A 267 -18.31 -16.94 -2.45
N LYS A 268 -18.07 -15.65 -2.63
CA LYS A 268 -17.30 -15.08 -3.74
C LYS A 268 -15.88 -15.62 -3.74
N CYS A 269 -15.15 -15.56 -2.64
CA CYS A 269 -13.79 -16.11 -2.56
C CYS A 269 -13.74 -17.61 -2.87
N THR A 270 -14.73 -18.37 -2.39
CA THR A 270 -14.85 -19.80 -2.70
C THR A 270 -14.99 -20.04 -4.21
N LEU A 271 -15.87 -19.29 -4.88
CA LEU A 271 -16.04 -19.38 -6.33
C LEU A 271 -14.74 -19.02 -7.08
N LEU A 272 -14.06 -17.96 -6.67
CA LEU A 272 -12.80 -17.54 -7.31
C LEU A 272 -11.71 -18.61 -7.17
N HIS A 273 -11.55 -19.18 -5.97
CA HIS A 273 -10.60 -20.28 -5.72
C HIS A 273 -10.89 -21.53 -6.55
N GLU A 274 -12.16 -21.91 -6.69
CA GLU A 274 -12.54 -23.08 -7.49
C GLU A 274 -12.02 -22.99 -8.94
N LEU A 275 -11.99 -21.78 -9.48
CA LEU A 275 -11.55 -21.44 -10.84
C LEU A 275 -10.03 -21.25 -10.94
N GLY A 276 -9.33 -21.04 -9.82
CA GLY A 276 -7.91 -20.68 -9.80
C GLY A 276 -7.64 -19.18 -9.94
N VAL A 277 -8.65 -18.35 -9.69
CA VAL A 277 -8.50 -16.89 -9.55
C VAL A 277 -8.00 -16.61 -8.12
N ASN A 278 -6.96 -15.79 -8.00
CA ASN A 278 -6.28 -15.51 -6.72
C ASN A 278 -6.22 -14.02 -6.36
N LEU A 279 -6.71 -13.14 -7.24
CA LEU A 279 -6.79 -11.70 -7.05
C LEU A 279 -8.20 -11.24 -7.43
N ASN A 280 -8.85 -10.44 -6.58
CA ASN A 280 -10.12 -9.81 -6.91
C ASN A 280 -9.98 -8.31 -6.74
N PHE A 281 -10.36 -7.56 -7.77
CA PHE A 281 -10.31 -6.11 -7.81
C PHE A 281 -11.51 -5.56 -7.01
N ALA A 282 -11.48 -5.76 -5.70
CA ALA A 282 -12.48 -5.35 -4.72
C ALA A 282 -11.83 -5.32 -3.32
N PRO A 283 -12.35 -4.53 -2.36
CA PRO A 283 -13.58 -3.72 -2.41
C PRO A 283 -13.44 -2.35 -3.07
N VAL A 284 -14.58 -1.83 -3.54
CA VAL A 284 -14.73 -0.39 -3.87
C VAL A 284 -14.79 0.41 -2.57
N CYS A 285 -13.81 1.30 -2.40
CA CYS A 285 -13.60 2.19 -1.26
C CYS A 285 -14.23 3.58 -1.45
N ASP A 286 -14.65 3.90 -2.69
CA ASP A 286 -15.23 5.19 -3.02
C ASP A 286 -16.45 5.53 -2.16
N VAL A 287 -16.49 6.76 -1.64
CA VAL A 287 -17.58 7.25 -0.79
C VAL A 287 -18.55 8.08 -1.63
N SER A 288 -19.74 7.53 -1.86
CA SER A 288 -20.84 8.28 -2.46
C SER A 288 -22.16 7.95 -1.77
N LYS A 289 -23.01 8.97 -1.62
CA LYS A 289 -24.39 8.86 -1.11
C LYS A 289 -25.41 9.40 -2.11
N ASP A 290 -24.96 10.02 -3.20
CA ASP A 290 -25.83 10.61 -4.21
C ASP A 290 -26.05 9.61 -5.34
N PRO A 291 -27.29 9.14 -5.58
CA PRO A 291 -27.58 8.24 -6.69
C PRO A 291 -27.24 8.77 -8.09
N GLU A 292 -27.02 10.08 -8.23
CA GLU A 292 -26.59 10.70 -9.48
C GLU A 292 -25.08 10.59 -9.72
N ASP A 293 -24.27 10.30 -8.69
CA ASP A 293 -22.84 10.09 -8.86
C ASP A 293 -22.58 8.80 -9.64
N PHE A 294 -21.63 8.85 -10.58
CA PHE A 294 -21.26 7.70 -11.42
C PHE A 294 -20.95 6.45 -10.58
N ILE A 295 -20.18 6.62 -9.50
CA ILE A 295 -19.69 5.50 -8.70
C ILE A 295 -20.74 4.93 -7.74
N TYR A 296 -21.87 5.63 -7.53
CA TYR A 296 -22.82 5.33 -6.46
C TYR A 296 -23.27 3.87 -6.48
N ASN A 297 -23.70 3.36 -7.64
CA ASN A 297 -24.25 1.99 -7.77
C ASN A 297 -23.22 0.89 -7.48
N ARG A 298 -21.92 1.21 -7.56
CA ARG A 298 -20.81 0.29 -7.23
C ARG A 298 -20.35 0.47 -5.77
N SER A 299 -20.45 1.69 -5.25
CA SER A 299 -20.08 2.03 -3.88
C SER A 299 -20.99 1.38 -2.83
N PHE A 300 -20.54 1.43 -1.57
CA PHE A 300 -21.34 1.01 -0.42
C PHE A 300 -22.58 1.91 -0.16
N GLY A 301 -22.63 3.11 -0.75
CA GLY A 301 -23.79 4.01 -0.63
C GLY A 301 -23.97 4.62 0.78
N LYS A 302 -22.91 4.64 1.60
CA LYS A 302 -22.90 5.16 2.97
C LYS A 302 -21.82 6.22 3.17
N ASP A 303 -21.79 6.83 4.35
CA ASP A 303 -20.71 7.75 4.71
C ASP A 303 -19.36 7.04 4.91
N ALA A 304 -18.29 7.83 4.98
CA ALA A 304 -16.93 7.34 5.06
C ALA A 304 -16.68 6.35 6.22
N SER A 305 -17.28 6.58 7.39
CA SER A 305 -17.10 5.70 8.55
C SER A 305 -17.76 4.34 8.33
N GLN A 306 -18.97 4.31 7.76
CA GLN A 306 -19.63 3.06 7.43
C GLN A 306 -18.95 2.34 6.24
N THR A 307 -18.46 3.09 5.26
CA THR A 307 -17.68 2.55 4.14
C THR A 307 -16.36 1.95 4.62
N ALA A 308 -15.66 2.57 5.58
CA ALA A 308 -14.49 1.99 6.22
C ALA A 308 -14.80 0.64 6.88
N GLN A 309 -15.90 0.52 7.63
CA GLN A 309 -16.31 -0.76 8.20
C GLN A 309 -16.63 -1.81 7.14
N TYR A 310 -17.24 -1.41 6.02
CA TYR A 310 -17.46 -2.29 4.86
C TYR A 310 -16.14 -2.78 4.27
N VAL A 311 -15.18 -1.87 4.03
CA VAL A 311 -13.86 -2.20 3.49
C VAL A 311 -13.12 -3.15 4.41
N THR A 312 -13.04 -2.85 5.72
CA THR A 312 -12.45 -3.75 6.73
C THR A 312 -13.07 -5.14 6.69
N THR A 313 -14.41 -5.23 6.66
CA THR A 313 -15.13 -6.53 6.61
C THR A 313 -14.74 -7.34 5.37
N VAL A 314 -14.68 -6.71 4.20
CA VAL A 314 -14.34 -7.40 2.94
C VAL A 314 -12.87 -7.79 2.90
N VAL A 315 -11.96 -6.89 3.28
CA VAL A 315 -10.51 -7.13 3.28
C VAL A 315 -10.14 -8.25 4.25
N ASP A 316 -10.61 -8.20 5.49
CA ASP A 316 -10.34 -9.23 6.49
C ASP A 316 -10.84 -10.60 6.00
N THR A 317 -12.05 -10.65 5.46
CA THR A 317 -12.62 -11.88 4.92
C THR A 317 -11.81 -12.41 3.74
N MET A 318 -11.46 -11.57 2.77
CA MET A 318 -10.67 -12.00 1.61
C MET A 318 -9.27 -12.51 2.00
N LYS A 319 -8.64 -11.85 2.97
CA LYS A 319 -7.36 -12.26 3.54
C LYS A 319 -7.43 -13.62 4.23
N GLU A 320 -8.46 -13.85 5.04
CA GLU A 320 -8.73 -15.16 5.65
C GLU A 320 -8.95 -16.24 4.60
N GLN A 321 -9.68 -15.89 3.53
CA GLN A 321 -9.94 -16.79 2.41
C GLN A 321 -8.76 -16.90 1.43
N LYS A 322 -7.63 -16.21 1.62
CA LYS A 322 -6.47 -16.23 0.71
C LYS A 322 -6.77 -15.79 -0.72
N ILE A 323 -7.62 -14.76 -0.89
CA ILE A 323 -7.76 -14.00 -2.13
C ILE A 323 -7.15 -12.62 -1.92
N VAL A 324 -6.28 -12.18 -2.83
CA VAL A 324 -5.71 -10.84 -2.77
C VAL A 324 -6.81 -9.82 -3.01
N SER A 325 -6.93 -8.84 -2.11
CA SER A 325 -7.87 -7.73 -2.21
C SER A 325 -7.20 -6.51 -2.85
N VAL A 326 -8.00 -5.69 -3.52
CA VAL A 326 -7.55 -4.43 -4.14
C VAL A 326 -8.47 -3.31 -3.70
N LEU A 327 -7.95 -2.40 -2.88
CA LEU A 327 -8.66 -1.18 -2.51
C LEU A 327 -8.75 -0.27 -3.73
N LYS A 328 -9.95 0.17 -4.10
CA LYS A 328 -10.11 1.03 -5.29
C LYS A 328 -11.24 2.07 -5.17
N HIS A 329 -11.13 3.23 -5.80
CA HIS A 329 -10.04 3.66 -6.69
C HIS A 329 -9.37 4.89 -6.07
N PHE A 330 -8.14 4.73 -5.58
CA PHE A 330 -7.42 5.81 -4.89
C PHE A 330 -7.18 6.99 -5.85
N PRO A 331 -7.29 8.25 -5.41
CA PRO A 331 -7.55 8.72 -4.03
C PRO A 331 -9.04 8.78 -3.61
N GLY A 332 -9.95 8.32 -4.46
CA GLY A 332 -11.39 8.34 -4.25
C GLY A 332 -12.12 9.10 -5.36
N TYR A 333 -13.15 8.48 -5.94
CA TYR A 333 -13.94 9.09 -7.02
C TYR A 333 -14.87 10.21 -6.55
N GLY A 334 -15.44 10.13 -5.34
CA GLY A 334 -16.47 11.09 -4.90
C GLY A 334 -17.56 11.31 -5.95
N ASP A 335 -17.76 12.58 -6.33
CA ASP A 335 -18.71 13.05 -7.34
C ASP A 335 -18.11 13.19 -8.76
N ASN A 336 -16.92 12.63 -9.01
CA ASN A 336 -16.27 12.72 -10.32
C ASN A 336 -17.03 11.98 -11.44
N GLU A 337 -16.82 12.46 -12.66
CA GLU A 337 -17.28 11.81 -13.90
C GLU A 337 -16.50 10.52 -14.20
N ASP A 338 -17.02 9.71 -15.12
CA ASP A 338 -16.45 8.43 -15.54
C ASP A 338 -15.16 8.59 -16.36
N THR A 339 -14.02 8.18 -15.80
CA THR A 339 -12.71 8.24 -16.47
C THR A 339 -12.56 7.27 -17.65
N HIS A 340 -13.50 6.33 -17.83
CA HIS A 340 -13.53 5.49 -19.04
C HIS A 340 -13.92 6.28 -20.29
N THR A 341 -14.47 7.49 -20.13
CA THR A 341 -15.00 8.31 -21.24
C THR A 341 -14.24 9.61 -21.49
N GLY A 342 -13.17 9.85 -20.71
CA GLY A 342 -12.31 11.03 -20.82
C GLY A 342 -11.66 11.41 -19.49
N ILE A 343 -10.93 12.53 -19.49
CA ILE A 343 -10.27 13.05 -18.28
C ILE A 343 -11.31 13.58 -17.29
N ALA A 344 -11.34 13.02 -16.07
CA ALA A 344 -12.11 13.56 -14.96
C ALA A 344 -11.24 14.51 -14.11
N TYR A 345 -11.78 15.69 -13.77
CA TYR A 345 -11.09 16.66 -12.92
C TYR A 345 -11.77 16.78 -11.57
N ASP A 346 -11.03 16.43 -10.52
CA ASP A 346 -11.48 16.63 -9.15
C ASP A 346 -11.02 18.01 -8.64
N ASN A 347 -12.00 18.81 -8.20
CA ASN A 347 -11.78 20.17 -7.69
C ASN A 347 -12.00 20.27 -6.17
N ARG A 348 -12.27 19.15 -5.49
CA ARG A 348 -12.43 19.10 -4.03
C ARG A 348 -11.11 19.47 -3.35
N SER A 349 -11.20 19.97 -2.13
CA SER A 349 -10.01 20.36 -1.36
C SER A 349 -9.31 19.12 -0.80
N TYR A 350 -8.01 19.22 -0.50
CA TYR A 350 -7.27 18.13 0.15
C TYR A 350 -7.95 17.68 1.46
N ASP A 351 -8.46 18.64 2.24
CA ASP A 351 -9.18 18.38 3.48
C ASP A 351 -10.46 17.55 3.26
N ASP A 352 -11.14 17.69 2.12
CA ASP A 352 -12.31 16.86 1.79
C ASP A 352 -11.91 15.39 1.62
N PHE A 353 -10.77 15.11 0.98
CA PHE A 353 -10.23 13.75 0.87
C PHE A 353 -9.85 13.18 2.23
N VAL A 354 -9.12 13.95 3.05
CA VAL A 354 -8.71 13.51 4.40
C VAL A 354 -9.91 13.21 5.29
N GLN A 355 -10.98 14.01 5.20
CA GLN A 355 -12.18 13.85 6.06
C GLN A 355 -13.21 12.85 5.51
N SER A 356 -13.00 12.29 4.31
CA SER A 356 -13.96 11.40 3.65
C SER A 356 -13.26 10.25 2.93
N ASP A 357 -12.67 10.53 1.77
CA ASP A 357 -12.25 9.51 0.81
C ASP A 357 -11.08 8.67 1.31
N PHE A 358 -10.15 9.22 2.10
CA PHE A 358 -9.01 8.48 2.67
C PHE A 358 -9.43 7.51 3.77
N ILE A 359 -10.51 7.78 4.50
CA ILE A 359 -10.91 6.99 5.67
C ILE A 359 -11.15 5.51 5.33
N PRO A 360 -11.85 5.14 4.24
CA PRO A 360 -11.95 3.74 3.82
C PRO A 360 -10.63 3.12 3.36
N PHE A 361 -9.73 3.88 2.73
CA PHE A 361 -8.42 3.36 2.33
C PHE A 361 -7.55 3.06 3.55
N GLU A 362 -7.46 3.99 4.52
CA GLU A 362 -6.77 3.78 5.80
C GLU A 362 -7.29 2.53 6.50
N ALA A 363 -8.61 2.36 6.59
CA ALA A 363 -9.22 1.18 7.21
C ALA A 363 -8.87 -0.13 6.47
N GLY A 364 -8.79 -0.11 5.15
CA GLY A 364 -8.35 -1.27 4.36
C GLY A 364 -6.85 -1.57 4.52
N ILE A 365 -6.02 -0.53 4.58
CA ILE A 365 -4.58 -0.65 4.83
C ILE A 365 -4.33 -1.24 6.22
N ASP A 366 -5.04 -0.77 7.25
CA ASP A 366 -4.96 -1.27 8.63
C ASP A 366 -5.43 -2.73 8.76
N SER A 367 -6.44 -3.13 7.98
CA SER A 367 -6.85 -4.54 7.82
C SER A 367 -5.80 -5.38 7.07
N GLY A 368 -4.82 -4.74 6.47
CA GLY A 368 -3.71 -5.33 5.74
C GLY A 368 -4.11 -5.79 4.35
N ALA A 369 -4.80 -4.92 3.60
CA ALA A 369 -4.93 -5.05 2.16
C ALA A 369 -3.55 -4.99 1.49
N ASP A 370 -3.33 -5.86 0.50
CA ASP A 370 -2.03 -6.00 -0.16
C ASP A 370 -1.86 -5.08 -1.36
N VAL A 371 -2.98 -4.61 -1.94
CA VAL A 371 -2.99 -3.83 -3.18
C VAL A 371 -3.90 -2.61 -3.06
N VAL A 372 -3.41 -1.47 -3.55
CA VAL A 372 -4.22 -0.25 -3.76
C VAL A 372 -4.16 0.12 -5.23
N LEU A 373 -5.32 0.24 -5.86
CA LEU A 373 -5.45 0.69 -7.25
C LEU A 373 -5.63 2.20 -7.31
N VAL A 374 -4.80 2.87 -8.13
CA VAL A 374 -4.81 4.31 -8.34
C VAL A 374 -5.50 4.65 -9.66
N SER A 375 -6.50 5.51 -9.58
CA SER A 375 -7.35 5.93 -10.70
C SER A 375 -6.69 6.96 -11.63
N HIS A 376 -7.39 7.33 -12.70
CA HIS A 376 -6.92 8.27 -13.71
C HIS A 376 -7.55 9.67 -13.63
N ASN A 377 -8.18 10.04 -12.51
CA ASN A 377 -8.67 11.41 -12.33
C ASN A 377 -7.50 12.37 -12.04
N ILE A 378 -7.62 13.62 -12.48
CA ILE A 378 -6.69 14.70 -12.12
C ILE A 378 -7.21 15.37 -10.84
N VAL A 379 -6.51 15.16 -9.74
CA VAL A 379 -6.90 15.70 -8.43
C VAL A 379 -6.13 16.97 -8.14
N LYS A 380 -6.74 18.12 -8.43
CA LYS A 380 -6.04 19.42 -8.45
C LYS A 380 -5.43 19.82 -7.11
N SER A 381 -5.97 19.34 -6.00
CA SER A 381 -5.43 19.58 -4.66
C SER A 381 -4.14 18.80 -4.38
N MET A 382 -3.84 17.76 -5.17
CA MET A 382 -2.68 16.88 -5.02
C MET A 382 -1.68 17.10 -6.17
N ASP A 383 -2.13 17.03 -7.41
CA ASP A 383 -1.36 17.31 -8.63
C ASP A 383 -2.33 17.80 -9.71
N ASP A 384 -2.19 19.05 -10.13
CA ASP A 384 -3.09 19.67 -11.12
C ASP A 384 -2.63 19.43 -12.57
N GLN A 385 -1.50 18.77 -12.77
CA GLN A 385 -0.93 18.49 -14.09
C GLN A 385 -1.14 17.06 -14.54
N ARG A 386 -1.17 16.08 -13.61
CA ARG A 386 -1.16 14.65 -13.96
C ARG A 386 -2.35 13.89 -13.40
N PRO A 387 -2.84 12.85 -14.12
CA PRO A 387 -3.71 11.84 -13.55
C PRO A 387 -3.08 11.23 -12.29
N ALA A 388 -3.90 10.83 -11.33
CA ALA A 388 -3.46 10.30 -10.04
C ALA A 388 -2.50 9.10 -10.20
N SER A 389 -2.79 8.18 -11.10
CA SER A 389 -1.94 7.01 -11.41
C SER A 389 -0.58 7.36 -12.00
N LEU A 390 -0.39 8.58 -12.52
CA LEU A 390 0.86 9.07 -13.10
C LEU A 390 1.52 10.15 -12.24
N SER A 391 0.98 10.45 -11.05
CA SER A 391 1.48 11.51 -10.18
C SER A 391 2.35 10.95 -9.06
N PRO A 392 3.66 11.28 -9.02
CA PRO A 392 4.52 11.03 -7.87
C PRO A 392 3.92 11.56 -6.55
N ARG A 393 3.28 12.73 -6.58
CA ARG A 393 2.71 13.34 -5.36
C ARG A 393 1.57 12.50 -4.79
N VAL A 394 0.71 11.93 -5.64
CA VAL A 394 -0.37 11.02 -5.19
C VAL A 394 0.22 9.74 -4.59
N HIS A 395 1.30 9.21 -5.17
CA HIS A 395 1.97 8.02 -4.63
C HIS A 395 2.70 8.32 -3.32
N GLU A 396 3.34 9.48 -3.19
CA GLU A 396 3.92 9.97 -1.92
C GLU A 396 2.86 10.05 -0.83
N ILE A 397 1.68 10.61 -1.11
CA ILE A 397 0.57 10.64 -0.14
C ILE A 397 0.22 9.22 0.31
N LEU A 398 0.07 8.29 -0.64
CA LEU A 398 -0.29 6.91 -0.31
C LEU A 398 0.80 6.19 0.49
N ARG A 399 2.08 6.38 0.14
CA ARG A 399 3.24 5.75 0.80
C ARG A 399 3.55 6.35 2.16
N GLU A 400 3.59 7.68 2.25
CA GLU A 400 4.14 8.41 3.39
C GLU A 400 3.05 8.88 4.35
N GLU A 401 1.94 9.42 3.83
CA GLU A 401 0.87 9.97 4.68
C GLU A 401 -0.10 8.87 5.15
N LEU A 402 -0.47 7.94 4.26
CA LEU A 402 -1.35 6.81 4.59
C LEU A 402 -0.57 5.55 5.02
N GLY A 403 0.76 5.55 4.92
CA GLY A 403 1.61 4.46 5.39
C GLY A 403 1.47 3.15 4.61
N PHE A 404 0.99 3.18 3.36
CA PHE A 404 0.80 1.96 2.58
C PHE A 404 2.14 1.40 2.08
N SER A 405 2.49 0.18 2.49
CA SER A 405 3.74 -0.49 2.10
C SER A 405 3.55 -1.59 1.05
N GLY A 406 2.31 -1.95 0.72
CA GLY A 406 1.96 -3.00 -0.24
C GLY A 406 2.15 -2.60 -1.70
N VAL A 407 1.52 -3.34 -2.60
CA VAL A 407 1.64 -3.14 -4.06
C VAL A 407 0.70 -2.02 -4.52
N ILE A 408 1.24 -0.99 -5.16
CA ILE A 408 0.44 0.02 -5.86
C ILE A 408 0.24 -0.44 -7.30
N ILE A 409 -1.01 -0.41 -7.77
CA ILE A 409 -1.38 -0.77 -9.14
C ILE A 409 -2.10 0.38 -9.84
N THR A 410 -1.87 0.56 -11.14
CA THR A 410 -2.67 1.48 -11.95
C THR A 410 -4.08 0.94 -12.19
N ASP A 411 -5.06 1.82 -12.46
CA ASP A 411 -6.21 1.42 -13.28
C ASP A 411 -5.76 1.03 -14.71
N ASP A 412 -6.65 0.49 -15.55
CA ASP A 412 -6.26 0.00 -16.88
C ASP A 412 -5.69 1.13 -17.75
N LEU A 413 -4.41 1.03 -18.11
CA LEU A 413 -3.71 2.01 -18.94
C LEU A 413 -4.28 2.17 -20.36
N TYR A 414 -5.24 1.33 -20.75
CA TYR A 414 -6.01 1.49 -21.98
C TYR A 414 -7.14 2.53 -21.89
N MET A 415 -7.48 3.02 -20.69
CA MET A 415 -8.59 3.95 -20.50
C MET A 415 -8.34 5.32 -21.13
N ASP A 416 -9.40 5.92 -21.69
CA ASP A 416 -9.32 7.20 -22.41
C ASP A 416 -8.74 8.32 -21.52
N GLY A 417 -9.06 8.34 -20.23
CA GLY A 417 -8.56 9.34 -19.27
C GLY A 417 -7.03 9.41 -19.12
N VAL A 418 -6.30 8.34 -19.50
CA VAL A 418 -4.82 8.34 -19.48
C VAL A 418 -4.21 8.38 -20.87
N ARG A 419 -4.86 7.81 -21.89
CA ARG A 419 -4.36 7.81 -23.28
C ARG A 419 -4.41 9.18 -23.94
N ASP A 420 -5.28 10.07 -23.48
CA ASP A 420 -5.26 11.47 -23.90
C ASP A 420 -4.04 12.24 -23.35
N PHE A 421 -3.34 11.69 -22.35
CA PHE A 421 -2.24 12.35 -21.64
C PHE A 421 -0.85 12.01 -22.20
N ALA A 422 -0.63 10.75 -22.55
CA ALA A 422 0.63 10.24 -23.11
C ALA A 422 0.34 9.11 -24.10
N ASP A 423 1.29 8.84 -25.00
CA ASP A 423 1.18 7.68 -25.88
C ASP A 423 1.34 6.36 -25.09
N ASP A 424 0.91 5.26 -25.72
CA ASP A 424 0.78 3.97 -25.05
C ASP A 424 2.13 3.44 -24.52
N GLU A 425 3.27 3.86 -25.08
CA GLU A 425 4.61 3.49 -24.62
C GLU A 425 5.04 4.34 -23.41
N GLN A 426 4.95 5.67 -23.51
CA GLN A 426 5.39 6.58 -22.45
C GLN A 426 4.52 6.48 -21.20
N VAL A 427 3.22 6.16 -21.34
CA VAL A 427 2.32 6.07 -20.18
C VAL A 427 2.77 5.01 -19.17
N ALA A 428 3.32 3.88 -19.64
CA ALA A 428 3.83 2.84 -18.75
C ALA A 428 5.12 3.27 -18.04
N VAL A 429 6.02 3.96 -18.74
CA VAL A 429 7.24 4.54 -18.16
C VAL A 429 6.88 5.53 -17.06
N MET A 430 5.97 6.47 -17.35
CA MET A 430 5.48 7.46 -16.39
C MET A 430 4.80 6.83 -15.17
N ALA A 431 4.05 5.74 -15.36
CA ALA A 431 3.42 5.03 -14.25
C ALA A 431 4.46 4.40 -13.31
N VAL A 432 5.54 3.82 -13.86
CA VAL A 432 6.65 3.29 -13.04
C VAL A 432 7.36 4.41 -12.29
N GLU A 433 7.68 5.51 -12.97
CA GLU A 433 8.30 6.69 -12.35
C GLU A 433 7.44 7.29 -11.23
N ALA A 434 6.12 7.31 -11.41
CA ALA A 434 5.19 7.83 -10.42
C ALA A 434 5.20 7.03 -9.11
N GLY A 435 5.47 5.73 -9.15
CA GLY A 435 5.51 4.89 -7.95
C GLY A 435 4.70 3.60 -8.04
N ASN A 436 4.08 3.28 -9.18
CA ASN A 436 3.34 2.02 -9.33
C ASN A 436 4.29 0.83 -9.30
N ASP A 437 3.89 -0.24 -8.61
CA ASP A 437 4.61 -1.51 -8.63
C ASP A 437 4.05 -2.44 -9.70
N LEU A 438 2.73 -2.45 -9.90
CA LEU A 438 2.03 -3.19 -10.94
C LEU A 438 1.32 -2.25 -11.93
N LEU A 439 1.26 -2.65 -13.19
CA LEU A 439 0.58 -1.94 -14.27
C LEU A 439 -0.55 -2.82 -14.80
N CYS A 440 -1.80 -2.38 -14.61
CA CYS A 440 -2.96 -2.96 -15.28
C CYS A 440 -3.01 -2.42 -16.71
N CYS A 441 -3.03 -3.30 -17.71
CA CYS A 441 -2.81 -2.85 -19.09
C CYS A 441 -3.42 -3.76 -20.14
N THR A 442 -3.71 -3.18 -21.31
CA THR A 442 -4.08 -3.94 -22.52
C THR A 442 -2.92 -4.01 -23.53
N ASP A 443 -2.12 -2.94 -23.67
CA ASP A 443 -1.07 -2.81 -24.71
C ASP A 443 0.33 -3.20 -24.21
N PHE A 444 0.40 -4.22 -23.34
CA PHE A 444 1.64 -4.70 -22.72
C PHE A 444 2.77 -5.04 -23.71
N THR A 445 2.42 -5.42 -24.95
CA THR A 445 3.42 -5.80 -25.97
C THR A 445 4.29 -4.65 -26.45
N VAL A 446 3.83 -3.40 -26.31
CA VAL A 446 4.63 -2.19 -26.58
C VAL A 446 5.14 -1.57 -25.27
N GLN A 447 4.37 -1.67 -24.20
CA GLN A 447 4.71 -1.09 -22.90
C GLN A 447 5.88 -1.78 -22.18
N ILE A 448 5.94 -3.12 -22.20
CA ILE A 448 7.04 -3.85 -21.56
C ILE A 448 8.38 -3.51 -22.21
N PRO A 449 8.53 -3.57 -23.55
CA PRO A 449 9.75 -3.09 -24.21
C PRO A 449 10.11 -1.63 -23.88
N ALA A 450 9.12 -0.73 -23.85
CA ALA A 450 9.35 0.68 -23.53
C ALA A 450 9.94 0.86 -22.11
N VAL A 451 9.39 0.17 -21.10
CA VAL A 451 9.94 0.21 -19.73
C VAL A 451 11.34 -0.40 -19.68
N VAL A 452 11.59 -1.51 -20.38
CA VAL A 452 12.93 -2.10 -20.47
C VAL A 452 13.94 -1.12 -21.08
N ASP A 453 13.56 -0.41 -22.14
CA ASP A 453 14.41 0.57 -22.82
C ASP A 453 14.64 1.83 -21.96
N ALA A 454 13.63 2.29 -21.23
CA ALA A 454 13.76 3.36 -20.24
C ALA A 454 14.76 2.99 -19.13
N VAL A 455 14.78 1.74 -18.67
CA VAL A 455 15.79 1.28 -17.70
C VAL A 455 17.18 1.19 -18.33
N LYS A 456 17.30 0.63 -19.54
CA LYS A 456 18.58 0.50 -20.26
C LYS A 456 19.21 1.86 -20.59
N SER A 457 18.39 2.88 -20.84
CA SER A 457 18.85 4.25 -21.11
C SER A 457 19.18 5.04 -19.83
N GLY A 458 18.75 4.57 -18.66
CA GLY A 458 18.95 5.22 -17.37
C GLY A 458 17.89 6.25 -17.00
N GLU A 459 16.79 6.34 -17.76
CA GLU A 459 15.61 7.15 -17.40
C GLU A 459 14.97 6.60 -16.11
N ILE A 460 14.74 5.29 -16.05
CA ILE A 460 14.36 4.60 -14.81
C ILE A 460 15.58 3.88 -14.24
N PRO A 461 16.01 4.17 -13.00
CA PRO A 461 17.09 3.42 -12.40
C PRO A 461 16.63 2.00 -12.04
N GLU A 462 17.44 0.96 -12.32
CA GLU A 462 17.03 -0.44 -12.12
C GLU A 462 16.57 -0.76 -10.68
N HIS A 463 17.14 -0.12 -9.66
CA HIS A 463 16.71 -0.31 -8.27
C HIS A 463 15.24 0.05 -8.04
N ARG A 464 14.66 0.93 -8.87
CA ARG A 464 13.23 1.27 -8.82
C ARG A 464 12.37 0.08 -9.23
N ILE A 465 12.82 -0.69 -10.24
CA ILE A 465 12.18 -1.94 -10.68
C ILE A 465 12.31 -2.99 -9.58
N ASP A 466 13.51 -3.13 -9.01
CA ASP A 466 13.79 -4.10 -7.94
C ASP A 466 12.86 -3.91 -6.73
N GLN A 467 12.66 -2.66 -6.30
CA GLN A 467 11.73 -2.32 -5.22
C GLN A 467 10.30 -2.78 -5.51
N SER A 468 9.79 -2.56 -6.72
CA SER A 468 8.46 -3.02 -7.14
C SER A 468 8.36 -4.54 -7.13
N VAL A 469 9.34 -5.20 -7.75
CA VAL A 469 9.34 -6.66 -7.89
C VAL A 469 9.44 -7.34 -6.53
N ILE A 470 10.22 -6.80 -5.59
CA ILE A 470 10.25 -7.31 -4.21
C ILE A 470 8.85 -7.30 -3.60
N ARG A 471 8.12 -6.18 -3.64
CA ARG A 471 6.75 -6.10 -3.10
C ARG A 471 5.80 -7.10 -3.76
N ILE A 472 5.91 -7.27 -5.08
CA ILE A 472 5.10 -8.24 -5.84
C ILE A 472 5.41 -9.67 -5.40
N LEU A 473 6.69 -10.03 -5.27
CA LEU A 473 7.11 -11.36 -4.85
C LEU A 473 6.73 -11.65 -3.40
N GLU A 474 6.85 -10.66 -2.50
CA GLU A 474 6.40 -10.77 -1.12
C GLU A 474 4.89 -10.99 -1.03
N MET A 475 4.10 -10.23 -1.80
CA MET A 475 2.66 -10.44 -1.90
C MET A 475 2.35 -11.87 -2.39
N LYS A 476 3.00 -12.33 -3.47
CA LYS A 476 2.82 -13.70 -3.98
C LYS A 476 3.17 -14.75 -2.91
N ARG A 477 4.25 -14.57 -2.15
CA ARG A 477 4.64 -15.42 -1.02
C ARG A 477 3.58 -15.45 0.08
N ASN A 478 3.05 -14.29 0.48
CA ASN A 478 2.06 -14.18 1.56
C ASN A 478 0.74 -14.90 1.25
N PHE A 479 0.42 -15.05 -0.04
CA PHE A 479 -0.74 -15.80 -0.54
C PHE A 479 -0.43 -17.24 -0.93
N GLY A 480 0.78 -17.73 -0.64
CA GLY A 480 1.18 -19.12 -0.89
C GLY A 480 1.35 -19.46 -2.37
N LEU A 481 1.66 -18.46 -3.20
CA LEU A 481 1.93 -18.64 -4.62
C LEU A 481 3.40 -18.97 -4.89
N LEU A 482 4.34 -18.73 -3.95
CA LEU A 482 5.76 -19.04 -4.10
C LEU A 482 6.20 -20.23 -3.24
#